data_AF-A0A3C1Z2X4-F1
#
_entry.id   AF-A0A3C1Z2X4-F1
#
_cell.length_a   1.000
_cell.length_b   1.000
_cell.length_c   1.000
_cell.angle_alpha   90.00
_cell.angle_beta   90.00
_cell.angle_gamma   90.00
#
_symmetry.space_group_name_H-M   'P 1'
#
loop_
_entity.id
_entity.type
_entity.pdbx_description
1 polymer ?
#
loop_
_entity_poly.entity_id
_entity_poly.type
_entity_poly.pdbx_seq_one_letter_code
_entity_poly.pdbx_strand_id
1 'polypeptide(L)'
;MMRCPTTDCKEAMQPDSRAGYAAVSGLECLFCPRCGHRGMKARDGVQLLFTGQHEYVFSYGPSLSHLKVILSTVAINLFRVQGIHPAQLARHVADWALLTGQACGTVRFSGDLVLSSCYTYCQQQANHHSGVSPV
;
A
#
# COMPACT_ATOMS: atom_id res chain seq x y z
N MET A 1 4.83 -10.38 4.17
CA MET A 1 4.49 -10.90 2.84
C MET A 1 3.23 -10.17 2.37
N MET A 2 3.19 -9.64 1.14
CA MET A 2 2.05 -8.83 0.65
C MET A 2 0.93 -9.72 0.11
N ARG A 3 -0.31 -9.45 0.50
CA ARG A 3 -1.50 -10.17 -0.01
C ARG A 3 -2.03 -9.51 -1.28
N CYS A 4 -2.62 -10.33 -2.15
CA CYS A 4 -3.23 -9.87 -3.39
C CYS A 4 -4.33 -8.83 -3.11
N PRO A 5 -4.33 -7.66 -3.77
CA PRO A 5 -5.31 -6.60 -3.55
C PRO A 5 -6.68 -6.91 -4.18
N THR A 6 -6.80 -7.96 -5.00
CA THR A 6 -8.08 -8.43 -5.54
C THR A 6 -8.99 -8.93 -4.43
N THR A 7 -10.23 -8.45 -4.41
CA THR A 7 -11.27 -8.87 -3.46
C THR A 7 -11.38 -10.40 -3.41
N ASP A 8 -11.48 -10.95 -2.21
CA ASP A 8 -11.60 -12.39 -1.92
C ASP A 8 -10.46 -13.33 -2.35
N CYS A 9 -9.45 -12.86 -3.07
CA CYS A 9 -8.31 -13.71 -3.44
C CYS A 9 -7.47 -14.06 -2.21
N LYS A 10 -7.10 -13.07 -1.39
CA LYS A 10 -6.34 -13.17 -0.12
C LYS A 10 -4.99 -13.91 -0.18
N GLU A 11 -4.64 -14.46 -1.34
CA GLU A 11 -3.43 -15.20 -1.63
C GLU A 11 -2.19 -14.31 -1.51
N ALA A 12 -1.07 -14.89 -1.07
CA ALA A 12 0.16 -14.15 -1.00
C ALA A 12 0.73 -13.92 -2.41
N MET A 13 1.15 -12.69 -2.69
CA MET A 13 1.80 -12.38 -3.95
C MET A 13 3.23 -12.91 -3.97
N GLN A 14 3.65 -13.41 -5.13
CA GLN A 14 4.99 -13.96 -5.36
C GLN A 14 5.78 -13.02 -6.27
N PRO A 15 7.13 -12.99 -6.15
CA PRO A 15 7.98 -12.28 -7.12
C PRO A 15 7.75 -12.81 -8.53
N ASP A 16 7.49 -11.92 -9.49
CA ASP A 16 7.46 -12.29 -10.91
C ASP A 16 8.90 -12.39 -11.41
N SER A 17 9.44 -13.61 -11.50
CA SER A 17 10.81 -13.85 -11.96
C SER A 17 11.05 -13.44 -13.41
N ARG A 18 10.00 -13.28 -14.23
CA ARG A 18 10.11 -12.86 -15.63
C ARG A 18 10.28 -11.35 -15.75
N ALA A 19 9.59 -10.59 -14.91
CA ALA A 19 9.66 -9.13 -14.90
C ALA A 19 10.76 -8.61 -13.95
N GLY A 20 11.01 -9.33 -12.85
CA GLY A 20 12.13 -9.10 -11.94
C GLY A 20 12.09 -7.75 -11.22
N TYR A 21 13.28 -7.25 -10.91
CA TYR A 21 13.51 -5.97 -10.24
C TYR A 21 13.94 -4.91 -11.25
N ALA A 22 13.27 -3.76 -11.23
CA ALA A 22 13.60 -2.62 -12.07
C ALA A 22 14.46 -1.62 -11.29
N ALA A 23 15.80 -1.72 -11.43
CA ALA A 23 16.77 -0.92 -10.69
C ALA A 23 16.58 0.60 -10.81
N VAL A 24 16.10 1.09 -11.96
CA VAL A 24 15.81 2.52 -12.19
C VAL A 24 14.64 3.02 -11.34
N SER A 25 13.69 2.15 -11.01
CA SER A 25 12.51 2.49 -10.22
C SER A 25 12.60 2.05 -8.76
N GLY A 26 13.43 1.06 -8.45
CA GLY A 26 13.46 0.40 -7.14
C GLY A 26 12.24 -0.49 -6.86
N LEU A 27 11.45 -0.80 -7.89
CA LEU A 27 10.26 -1.64 -7.78
C LEU A 27 10.56 -3.10 -8.15
N GLU A 28 9.93 -4.00 -7.40
CA GLU A 28 9.88 -5.44 -7.70
C GLU A 28 8.49 -5.79 -8.22
N CYS A 29 8.44 -6.46 -9.37
CA CYS A 29 7.20 -6.96 -9.93
C CYS A 29 6.72 -8.18 -9.16
N LEU A 30 5.43 -8.22 -8.88
CA LEU A 30 4.75 -9.30 -8.19
C LEU A 30 3.62 -9.84 -9.04
N PHE A 31 3.32 -11.13 -8.88
CA PHE A 31 2.11 -11.73 -9.43
C PHE A 31 1.40 -12.58 -8.37
N CYS A 32 0.07 -12.70 -8.51
CA CYS A 32 -0.73 -13.62 -7.72
C CYS A 32 -0.87 -14.95 -8.47
N PRO A 33 -0.44 -16.09 -7.88
CA PRO A 33 -0.57 -17.39 -8.54
C PRO A 33 -2.02 -17.88 -8.65
N ARG A 34 -2.93 -17.34 -7.83
CA ARG A 34 -4.34 -17.75 -7.77
C ARG A 34 -5.22 -17.03 -8.80
N CYS A 35 -5.12 -15.71 -8.89
CA CYS A 35 -5.97 -14.90 -9.79
C CYS A 35 -5.22 -14.27 -10.97
N GLY A 36 -3.91 -14.43 -11.06
CA GLY A 36 -3.08 -13.85 -12.13
C GLY A 36 -2.84 -12.34 -12.00
N HIS A 37 -3.36 -11.69 -10.95
CA HIS A 37 -3.15 -10.26 -10.70
C HIS A 37 -1.66 -9.91 -10.67
N ARG A 38 -1.28 -8.81 -11.33
CA ARG A 38 0.09 -8.29 -11.38
C ARG A 38 0.15 -6.95 -10.67
N GLY A 39 1.23 -6.72 -9.93
CA GLY A 39 1.45 -5.51 -9.16
C GLY A 39 2.92 -5.25 -8.92
N MET A 40 3.22 -4.22 -8.14
CA MET A 40 4.58 -3.85 -7.79
C MET A 40 4.70 -3.68 -6.28
N LYS A 41 5.93 -3.78 -5.77
CA LYS A 41 6.29 -3.30 -4.44
C LYS A 41 7.59 -2.52 -4.47
N ALA A 42 7.73 -1.53 -3.60
CA ALA A 42 9.03 -0.93 -3.34
C ALA A 42 9.91 -1.92 -2.58
N ARG A 43 11.13 -2.19 -3.07
CA ARG A 43 12.06 -3.11 -2.42
C ARG A 43 12.36 -2.69 -0.97
N ASP A 44 12.66 -1.41 -0.78
CA ASP A 44 13.04 -0.82 0.50
C ASP A 44 11.85 -0.18 1.23
N GLY A 45 10.63 -0.44 0.74
CA GLY A 45 9.41 0.23 1.19
C GLY A 45 9.28 1.66 0.65
N VAL A 46 8.09 2.24 0.81
CA VAL A 46 7.83 3.63 0.44
C VAL A 46 8.33 4.60 1.53
N GLN A 47 8.98 5.68 1.11
CA GLN A 47 9.58 6.69 1.98
C GLN A 47 8.72 7.96 1.97
N LEU A 48 8.30 8.42 3.15
CA LEU A 48 7.52 9.64 3.30
C LEU A 48 8.41 10.87 3.08
N LEU A 49 8.08 11.68 2.08
CA LEU A 49 8.81 12.92 1.75
C LEU A 49 8.16 14.15 2.40
N PHE A 50 6.84 14.23 2.34
CA PHE A 50 6.07 15.39 2.78
C PHE A 50 4.74 14.97 3.38
N THR A 51 4.32 15.69 4.41
CA THR A 51 3.00 15.55 5.04
C THR A 51 2.32 16.92 5.15
N GLY A 52 1.07 16.98 4.70
CA GLY A 52 0.13 18.04 4.98
C GLY A 52 -0.95 17.56 5.95
N GLN A 53 -2.07 18.29 6.03
CA GLN A 53 -3.17 17.96 6.94
C GLN A 53 -3.87 16.64 6.57
N HIS A 54 -4.03 16.37 5.27
CA HIS A 54 -4.70 15.19 4.71
C HIS A 54 -3.90 14.54 3.56
N GLU A 55 -2.72 15.09 3.27
CA GLU A 55 -1.92 14.72 2.10
C GLU A 55 -0.57 14.17 2.53
N TYR A 56 -0.17 13.06 1.91
CA TYR A 56 1.08 12.36 2.23
C TYR A 56 1.78 12.02 0.92
N VAL A 57 2.99 12.52 0.72
CA VAL A 57 3.76 12.28 -0.50
C VAL A 57 4.85 11.25 -0.22
N PHE A 58 4.84 10.17 -0.99
CA PHE A 58 5.79 9.07 -0.87
C PHE A 58 6.66 8.95 -2.12
N SER A 59 7.94 8.66 -1.91
CA SER A 59 8.85 8.17 -2.94
C SER A 59 9.18 6.69 -2.71
N TYR A 60 9.85 6.09 -3.68
CA TYR A 60 10.35 4.72 -3.59
C TYR A 60 11.54 4.57 -4.55
N GLY A 61 12.54 3.80 -4.10
CA GLY A 61 13.74 3.55 -4.90
C GLY A 61 14.48 4.82 -5.33
N PRO A 62 15.27 4.74 -6.41
CA PRO A 62 15.95 5.90 -7.00
C PRO A 62 15.05 6.70 -7.98
N SER A 63 13.75 6.41 -8.07
CA SER A 63 12.85 7.10 -8.99
C SER A 63 12.53 8.53 -8.55
N LEU A 64 12.34 9.44 -9.50
CA LEU A 64 11.73 10.76 -9.27
C LEU A 64 10.19 10.68 -9.17
N SER A 65 9.62 9.51 -9.40
CA SER A 65 8.19 9.28 -9.27
C SER A 65 7.75 9.32 -7.81
N HIS A 66 6.54 9.80 -7.58
CA HIS A 66 5.95 9.88 -6.25
C HIS A 66 4.47 9.53 -6.27
N LEU A 67 4.01 9.00 -5.14
CA LEU A 67 2.60 8.77 -4.85
C LEU A 67 2.14 9.79 -3.82
N LYS A 68 1.13 10.58 -4.18
CA LYS A 68 0.43 11.47 -3.26
C LYS A 68 -0.82 10.79 -2.77
N VAL A 69 -0.84 10.40 -1.51
CA VAL A 69 -2.00 9.81 -0.84
C VAL A 69 -2.81 10.92 -0.19
N ILE A 70 -4.09 11.00 -0.51
CA ILE A 70 -5.04 11.91 0.12
C ILE A 70 -6.00 11.09 0.97
N LEU A 71 -5.94 11.28 2.29
CA LEU A 71 -6.81 10.61 3.25
C LEU A 71 -8.00 11.51 3.60
N SER A 72 -9.21 10.97 3.54
CA SER A 72 -10.38 11.66 4.06
C SER A 72 -10.37 11.69 5.60
N THR A 73 -10.97 12.71 6.21
CA THR A 73 -11.15 12.80 7.66
C THR A 73 -11.88 11.57 8.22
N VAL A 74 -12.86 11.03 7.47
CA VAL A 74 -13.59 9.81 7.84
C VAL A 74 -12.65 8.62 7.96
N ALA A 75 -11.81 8.38 6.96
CA ALA A 75 -10.83 7.30 6.98
C ALA A 75 -9.83 7.44 8.13
N ILE A 76 -9.32 8.65 8.35
CA ILE A 76 -8.40 8.95 9.45
C ILE A 76 -9.04 8.58 10.79
N ASN A 77 -10.27 9.01 11.04
CA ASN A 77 -10.95 8.73 12.30
C ASN A 77 -11.25 7.23 12.46
N LEU A 78 -11.69 6.56 11.39
CA LEU A 78 -12.00 5.13 11.39
C LEU A 78 -10.81 4.24 11.75
N PHE A 79 -9.61 4.56 11.27
CA PHE A 79 -8.42 3.79 11.58
C PHE A 79 -7.72 4.27 12.86
N ARG A 80 -7.93 5.54 13.27
CA ARG A 80 -7.44 6.05 14.55
C ARG A 80 -8.09 5.34 15.74
N VAL A 81 -9.39 5.02 15.67
CA VAL A 81 -10.05 4.21 16.72
C VAL A 81 -9.49 2.78 16.80
N GLN A 82 -8.78 2.32 15.76
CA GLN A 82 -8.07 1.04 15.73
C GLN A 82 -6.58 1.18 16.11
N GLY A 83 -6.15 2.37 16.55
CA GLY A 83 -4.76 2.64 16.97
C GLY A 83 -3.78 2.93 15.82
N ILE A 84 -4.24 3.08 14.57
CA ILE A 84 -3.36 3.34 13.43
C ILE A 84 -3.15 4.84 13.24
N HIS A 85 -1.88 5.26 13.18
CA HIS A 85 -1.52 6.64 12.90
C HIS A 85 -1.78 7.02 11.42
N PRO A 86 -2.25 8.24 11.10
CA PRO A 86 -2.54 8.65 9.71
C PRO A 86 -1.39 8.44 8.72
N ALA A 87 -0.15 8.72 9.11
CA ALA A 87 1.01 8.49 8.26
C ALA A 87 1.26 6.99 7.95
N GLN A 88 0.96 6.12 8.92
CA GLN A 88 1.04 4.67 8.73
C GLN A 88 -0.08 4.18 7.81
N LEU A 89 -1.31 4.68 7.98
CA LEU A 89 -2.41 4.42 7.05
C LEU A 89 -2.04 4.86 5.63
N ALA A 90 -1.50 6.08 5.48
CA ALA A 90 -1.08 6.60 4.17
C ALA A 90 0.00 5.73 3.52
N ARG A 91 0.95 5.19 4.30
CA ARG A 91 1.94 4.22 3.82
C ARG A 91 1.28 2.96 3.29
N HIS A 92 0.33 2.38 4.02
CA HIS A 92 -0.41 1.20 3.57
C HIS A 92 -1.21 1.47 2.28
N VAL A 93 -1.80 2.65 2.13
CA VAL A 93 -2.48 3.05 0.89
C VAL A 93 -1.49 3.20 -0.27
N ALA A 94 -0.30 3.74 -0.03
CA ALA A 94 0.75 3.83 -1.06
C ALA A 94 1.24 2.43 -1.48
N ASP A 95 1.46 1.51 -0.54
CA ASP A 95 1.80 0.12 -0.85
C ASP A 95 0.68 -0.55 -1.66
N TRP A 96 -0.59 -0.35 -1.27
CA TRP A 96 -1.73 -0.86 -2.02
C TRP A 96 -1.80 -0.31 -3.44
N ALA A 97 -1.49 0.98 -3.64
CA ALA A 97 -1.46 1.59 -4.97
C ALA A 97 -0.38 0.94 -5.86
N LEU A 98 0.82 0.69 -5.33
CA LEU A 98 1.85 -0.07 -6.06
C LEU A 98 1.36 -1.47 -6.41
N LEU A 99 0.72 -2.15 -5.46
CA LEU A 99 0.16 -3.49 -5.68
C LEU A 99 -0.92 -3.52 -6.75
N THR A 100 -1.71 -2.46 -6.92
CA THR A 100 -2.71 -2.35 -7.98
C THR A 100 -2.15 -1.81 -9.30
N GLY A 101 -0.84 -1.55 -9.36
CA GLY A 101 -0.14 -1.12 -10.57
C GLY A 101 0.02 0.40 -10.70
N GLN A 102 -0.47 1.18 -9.74
CA GLN A 102 -0.31 2.63 -9.72
C GLN A 102 1.03 3.03 -9.10
N ALA A 103 2.00 3.35 -9.95
CA ALA A 103 3.33 3.79 -9.52
C ALA A 103 3.39 5.30 -9.18
N CYS A 104 2.57 6.16 -9.79
CA CYS A 104 2.67 7.60 -9.59
C CYS A 104 1.31 8.30 -9.50
N GLY A 105 1.35 9.60 -9.20
CA GLY A 105 0.17 10.46 -9.19
C GLY A 105 -0.54 10.49 -7.84
N THR A 106 -1.86 10.71 -7.86
CA THR A 106 -2.66 10.89 -6.65
C THR A 106 -3.54 9.68 -6.38
N VAL A 107 -3.51 9.17 -5.15
CA VAL A 107 -4.37 8.09 -4.65
C VAL A 107 -5.31 8.70 -3.63
N ARG A 108 -6.62 8.70 -3.92
CA ARG A 108 -7.63 9.24 -3.00
C ARG A 108 -8.30 8.10 -2.26
N PHE A 109 -8.17 8.12 -0.94
CA PHE A 109 -8.85 7.19 -0.07
C PHE A 109 -10.21 7.79 0.35
N SER A 110 -11.15 7.78 -0.60
CA SER A 110 -12.47 8.43 -0.51
C SER A 110 -13.55 7.58 -1.20
N GLY A 111 -14.67 7.33 -0.51
CA GLY A 111 -15.87 6.70 -1.06
C GLY A 111 -15.97 5.19 -0.84
N ASP A 112 -17.06 4.74 -0.22
CA ASP A 112 -17.36 3.35 0.20
C ASP A 112 -16.19 2.61 0.85
N LEU A 113 -15.67 3.23 1.92
CA LEU A 113 -14.52 2.75 2.69
C LEU A 113 -14.64 1.27 3.04
N VAL A 114 -15.82 0.78 3.43
CA VAL A 114 -16.01 -0.61 3.88
C VAL A 114 -15.95 -1.63 2.72
N LEU A 115 -16.25 -1.22 1.49
CA LEU A 115 -16.29 -2.10 0.31
C LEU A 115 -15.05 -1.99 -0.58
N SER A 116 -14.17 -1.01 -0.33
CA SER A 116 -12.94 -0.85 -1.11
C SER A 116 -11.92 -1.94 -0.75
N SER A 117 -11.30 -2.56 -1.76
CA SER A 117 -10.21 -3.52 -1.52
C SER A 117 -8.99 -2.88 -0.84
N CYS A 118 -8.84 -1.56 -0.96
CA CYS A 118 -7.84 -0.77 -0.23
C CYS A 118 -8.08 -0.79 1.29
N TYR A 119 -9.33 -0.64 1.74
CA TYR A 119 -9.64 -0.72 3.17
C TYR A 119 -9.36 -2.10 3.75
N THR A 120 -9.84 -3.17 3.09
CA THR A 120 -9.57 -4.54 3.53
C THR A 120 -8.07 -4.80 3.60
N TYR A 121 -7.30 -4.29 2.62
CA TYR A 121 -5.85 -4.38 2.63
C TYR A 121 -5.24 -3.63 3.84
N CYS A 122 -5.61 -2.36 4.06
CA CYS A 122 -5.11 -1.57 5.19
C CYS A 122 -5.43 -2.22 6.55
N GLN A 123 -6.63 -2.78 6.70
CA GLN A 123 -7.03 -3.51 7.91
C GLN A 123 -6.19 -4.78 8.13
N GLN A 124 -5.90 -5.54 7.09
CA GLN A 124 -5.04 -6.73 7.18
C GLN A 124 -3.60 -6.36 7.57
N GLN A 125 -3.05 -5.27 7.00
CA GLN A 125 -1.71 -4.80 7.33
C GLN A 125 -1.62 -4.30 8.78
N ALA A 126 -2.67 -3.64 9.28
CA ALA A 126 -2.77 -3.22 10.67
C ALA A 126 -2.63 -4.40 11.64
N ASN A 127 -3.41 -5.46 11.40
CA ASN A 127 -3.42 -6.66 12.26
C ASN A 127 -2.09 -7.41 12.23
N HIS A 128 -1.35 -7.37 11.11
CA HIS A 128 -0.03 -7.98 11.01
C HIS A 128 1.06 -7.22 11.79
N HIS A 129 0.92 -5.89 11.96
CA HIS A 129 1.86 -5.09 12.75
C HIS A 129 1.61 -5.14 14.27
N SER A 130 0.38 -5.45 14.69
CA SER A 130 0.06 -5.64 16.13
C SER A 130 0.52 -7.00 16.69
N GLY A 131 1.11 -7.87 15.87
CA GLY A 131 1.63 -9.19 16.25
C GLY A 131 3.08 -9.21 16.74
N VAL A 132 3.63 -8.08 17.19
CA VAL A 132 4.90 -8.08 17.93
C VAL A 132 4.57 -8.37 19.39
N SER A 133 4.94 -9.57 19.87
CA SER A 133 4.85 -9.97 21.28
C SER A 133 5.38 -8.88 22.23
N PRO A 134 4.74 -8.64 23.38
CA PRO A 134 5.44 -7.98 24.47
C PRO A 134 6.56 -8.92 24.93
N VAL A 135 7.79 -8.40 24.97
CA VAL A 135 8.86 -8.96 25.80
C VAL A 135 8.72 -8.33 27.17
#